data_AF-A0A1V5GHU4-F1
#
_entry.id   AF-A0A1V5GHU4-F1
#
_cell.length_a   1.000
_cell.length_b   1.000
_cell.length_c   1.000
_cell.angle_alpha   90.00
_cell.angle_beta   90.00
_cell.angle_gamma   90.00
#
_symmetry.space_group_name_H-M   'P 1'
#
loop_
_entity.id
_entity.type
_entity.pdbx_description
1 polymer ?
#
loop_
_entity_poly.entity_id
_entity_poly.type
_entity_poly.pdbx_seq_one_letter_code
_entity_poly.pdbx_strand_id
1 'polypeptide(L)'
;MEKKYNSWKSLFLFCLGLFLASAFCMKWLEPSFIHNGNLFTIIGLELTYSKEQIFAILSGIDPHVKSLLRYQLIFDFVFMVGVYPGILALNRMAGIKTRNAKIKSMLHIVSLLQLVAWACDIIENLYLLKWIDNPTTINNLTFYHFIVIAKWAIALAGICTALLFIFRKKGALLKS
;
A
#
# COMPACT_ATOMS: atom_id res chain seq x y z
N MET A 1 28.45 5.76 -9.45
CA MET A 1 27.30 4.86 -9.19
C MET A 1 26.94 4.80 -7.71
N GLU A 2 27.94 4.78 -6.82
CA GLU A 2 27.78 4.73 -5.37
C GLU A 2 26.94 5.88 -4.77
N LYS A 3 27.19 7.13 -5.18
CA LYS A 3 26.37 8.30 -4.77
C LYS A 3 24.88 8.14 -5.10
N LYS A 4 24.56 7.60 -6.29
CA LYS A 4 23.16 7.32 -6.70
C LYS A 4 22.54 6.21 -5.85
N TYR A 5 23.28 5.14 -5.57
CA TYR A 5 22.81 4.05 -4.72
C TYR A 5 22.51 4.53 -3.29
N ASN A 6 23.41 5.32 -2.70
CA ASN A 6 23.25 5.84 -1.34
C ASN A 6 22.03 6.78 -1.22
N SER A 7 21.76 7.60 -2.25
CA SER A 7 20.56 8.42 -2.29
C SER A 7 19.27 7.58 -2.27
N TRP A 8 19.18 6.53 -3.11
CA TRP A 8 18.02 5.63 -3.09
C TRP A 8 17.91 4.84 -1.78
N LYS A 9 19.04 4.40 -1.21
CA LYS A 9 19.06 3.73 0.10
C LYS A 9 18.53 4.65 1.20
N SER A 10 18.94 5.92 1.22
CA SER A 10 18.44 6.90 2.19
C SER A 10 16.94 7.09 2.06
N LEU A 11 16.43 7.22 0.82
CA LEU A 11 14.99 7.30 0.57
C LEU A 11 14.27 6.04 1.06
N PHE A 12 14.78 4.86 0.74
CA PHE A 12 14.21 3.59 1.20
C PHE A 12 14.15 3.50 2.73
N LEU A 13 15.21 3.87 3.44
CA LEU A 13 15.24 3.83 4.90
C LEU A 13 14.28 4.85 5.53
N PHE A 14 14.19 6.05 4.96
CA PHE A 14 13.21 7.04 5.38
C PHE A 14 11.78 6.53 5.21
N CYS A 15 11.47 5.99 4.03
CA CYS A 15 10.19 5.37 3.71
C CYS A 15 9.86 4.17 4.62
N LEU A 16 10.85 3.34 4.92
CA LEU A 16 10.71 2.22 5.86
C LEU A 16 10.37 2.72 7.27
N GLY A 17 11.02 3.80 7.73
CA GLY A 17 10.71 4.42 9.00
C GLY A 17 9.26 4.94 9.07
N LEU A 18 8.81 5.64 8.02
CA LEU A 18 7.42 6.09 7.92
C LEU A 18 6.44 4.92 7.92
N PHE A 19 6.69 3.89 7.12
CA PHE A 19 5.88 2.67 7.05
C PHE A 19 5.77 1.99 8.42
N LEU A 20 6.88 1.81 9.13
CA LEU A 20 6.87 1.15 10.45
C LEU A 20 6.14 1.98 11.49
N ALA A 21 6.35 3.30 11.50
CA ALA A 21 5.70 4.21 12.44
C ALA A 21 4.17 4.26 12.20
N SER A 22 3.73 4.41 10.95
CA SER A 22 2.29 4.42 10.65
C SER A 22 1.66 3.06 10.87
N ALA A 23 2.30 1.95 10.48
CA ALA A 23 1.81 0.60 10.74
C ALA A 23 1.62 0.33 12.24
N PHE A 24 2.54 0.83 13.07
CA PHE A 24 2.42 0.75 14.52
C PHE A 24 1.21 1.54 15.04
N CYS A 25 1.05 2.82 14.63
CA CYS A 25 -0.11 3.63 15.01
C CYS A 25 -1.43 2.95 14.60
N MET A 26 -1.48 2.39 13.40
CA MET A 26 -2.66 1.70 12.88
C MET A 26 -2.98 0.42 13.66
N LYS A 27 -1.94 -0.35 14.02
CA LYS A 27 -2.11 -1.56 14.83
C LYS A 27 -2.56 -1.23 16.25
N TRP A 28 -2.14 -0.09 16.78
CA TRP A 28 -2.55 0.40 18.09
C TRP A 28 -4.03 0.80 18.15
N LEU A 29 -4.58 1.31 17.05
CA LEU A 29 -6.00 1.73 16.94
C LEU A 29 -6.96 0.57 16.67
N GLU A 30 -6.48 -0.52 16.05
CA GLU A 30 -7.31 -1.67 15.66
C GLU A 30 -8.20 -2.26 16.77
N PRO A 31 -7.75 -2.40 18.03
CA PRO A 31 -8.59 -2.93 19.12
C PRO A 31 -9.85 -2.09 19.41
N SER A 32 -9.88 -0.82 18.97
CA SER A 32 -11.01 0.09 19.20
C SER A 32 -12.12 -0.05 18.15
N PHE A 33 -11.93 -0.85 17.09
CA PHE A 33 -12.91 -1.04 16.01
C PHE A 33 -13.91 -2.16 16.32
N ILE A 34 -14.82 -1.88 17.26
CA ILE A 34 -15.87 -2.81 17.67
C ILE A 34 -17.22 -2.33 17.12
N HIS A 35 -17.94 -3.22 16.44
CA HIS A 35 -19.31 -3.00 16.00
C HIS A 35 -20.17 -4.23 16.38
N ASN A 36 -21.26 -4.00 17.13
CA ASN A 36 -22.13 -5.06 17.66
C ASN A 36 -21.39 -6.19 18.41
N GLY A 37 -20.35 -5.83 19.17
CA GLY A 37 -19.53 -6.78 19.93
C GLY A 37 -18.51 -7.56 19.09
N ASN A 38 -18.48 -7.37 17.77
CA ASN A 38 -17.50 -7.97 16.87
C ASN A 38 -16.45 -6.94 16.44
N LEU A 39 -15.19 -7.38 16.39
CA LEU A 39 -14.11 -6.58 15.84
C LEU A 39 -14.21 -6.57 14.31
N PHE A 40 -14.28 -5.38 13.71
CA PHE A 40 -14.18 -5.23 12.26
C PHE A 40 -12.81 -4.67 11.89
N THR A 41 -12.31 -5.04 10.73
CA THR A 41 -10.99 -4.61 10.26
C THR A 41 -11.10 -3.74 9.02
N ILE A 42 -10.14 -2.84 8.84
CA ILE A 42 -10.06 -2.00 7.64
C ILE A 42 -9.78 -2.83 6.39
N ILE A 43 -8.95 -3.87 6.52
CA ILE A 43 -8.75 -4.85 5.44
C ILE A 43 -10.09 -5.53 5.05
N GLY A 44 -10.96 -5.77 6.03
CA GLY A 44 -12.32 -6.23 5.78
C GLY A 44 -13.12 -5.24 4.92
N LEU A 45 -13.09 -3.96 5.28
CA LEU A 45 -13.73 -2.86 4.54
C LEU A 45 -13.14 -2.67 3.12
N GLU A 46 -11.86 -2.97 2.92
CA GLU A 46 -11.17 -2.83 1.64
C GLU A 46 -11.43 -3.99 0.66
N LEU A 47 -11.48 -5.23 1.17
CA LEU A 47 -11.34 -6.42 0.32
C LEU A 47 -12.42 -7.49 0.53
N THR A 48 -12.98 -7.58 1.74
CA THR A 48 -13.73 -8.79 2.15
C THR A 48 -15.22 -8.54 2.29
N TYR A 49 -15.61 -7.35 2.77
CA TYR A 49 -16.99 -7.07 3.13
C TYR A 49 -17.86 -6.72 1.93
N SER A 50 -19.09 -7.24 1.92
CA SER A 50 -20.10 -6.90 0.92
C SER A 50 -20.60 -5.47 1.10
N LYS A 51 -21.31 -4.94 0.09
CA LYS A 51 -21.96 -3.62 0.16
C LYS A 51 -22.80 -3.47 1.42
N GLU A 52 -23.61 -4.49 1.69
CA GLU A 52 -24.58 -4.53 2.77
C GLU A 52 -23.86 -4.55 4.11
N GLN A 53 -22.75 -5.28 4.22
CA GLN A 53 -21.91 -5.33 5.41
C GLN A 53 -21.23 -3.98 5.67
N ILE A 54 -20.63 -3.37 4.65
CA ILE A 54 -20.02 -2.04 4.77
C ILE A 54 -21.06 -1.01 5.19
N PHE A 55 -22.23 -1.02 4.56
CA PHE A 55 -23.33 -0.12 4.93
C PHE A 55 -23.80 -0.35 6.37
N ALA A 56 -24.01 -1.60 6.78
CA ALA A 56 -24.46 -1.93 8.14
C ALA A 56 -23.45 -1.46 9.20
N ILE A 57 -22.16 -1.69 8.96
CA ILE A 57 -21.09 -1.23 9.85
C ILE A 57 -21.08 0.30 9.90
N LEU A 58 -20.93 0.97 8.75
CA LEU A 58 -20.74 2.42 8.72
C LEU A 58 -21.97 3.23 9.15
N SER A 59 -23.18 2.68 8.99
CA SER A 59 -24.42 3.33 9.44
C SER A 59 -24.70 3.14 10.93
N GLY A 60 -24.15 2.10 11.56
CA GLY A 60 -24.40 1.76 12.96
C GLY A 60 -23.21 1.92 13.91
N ILE A 61 -22.07 2.45 13.45
CA ILE A 61 -20.91 2.71 14.33
C ILE A 61 -21.10 3.96 15.19
N ASP A 62 -20.58 3.88 16.42
CA ASP A 62 -20.55 5.00 17.35
C ASP A 62 -19.73 6.18 16.80
N PRO A 63 -20.12 7.45 17.06
CA PRO A 63 -19.37 8.62 16.61
C PRO A 63 -17.89 8.62 17.02
N HIS A 64 -17.53 8.06 18.18
CA HIS A 64 -16.15 7.90 18.61
C HIS A 64 -15.39 6.92 17.71
N VAL A 65 -15.96 5.74 17.44
CA VAL A 65 -15.37 4.73 16.54
C VAL A 65 -15.23 5.31 15.13
N LYS A 66 -16.21 6.09 14.67
CA LYS A 66 -16.15 6.82 13.40
C LYS A 66 -14.98 7.81 13.35
N SER A 67 -14.73 8.53 14.44
CA SER A 67 -13.57 9.43 14.51
C SER A 67 -12.25 8.66 14.50
N LEU A 68 -12.15 7.54 15.21
CA LEU A 68 -10.95 6.68 15.19
C LEU A 68 -10.69 6.10 13.80
N LEU A 69 -11.74 5.70 13.07
CA LEU A 69 -11.64 5.21 11.70
C LEU A 69 -11.08 6.28 10.75
N ARG A 70 -11.50 7.55 10.92
CA ARG A 70 -10.90 8.68 10.19
C ARG A 70 -9.43 8.89 10.53
N TYR A 71 -9.05 8.79 11.81
CA TYR A 71 -7.64 8.87 12.20
C TYR A 71 -6.81 7.75 11.57
N GLN A 72 -7.35 6.54 11.48
CA GLN A 72 -6.65 5.48 10.79
C GLN A 72 -6.43 5.81 9.31
N LEU A 73 -7.47 6.28 8.60
CA LEU A 73 -7.32 6.67 7.19
C LEU A 73 -6.27 7.77 6.98
N ILE A 74 -6.12 8.68 7.95
CA ILE A 74 -5.02 9.66 7.93
C ILE A 74 -3.66 8.95 8.05
N PHE A 75 -3.54 7.96 8.95
CA PHE A 75 -2.33 7.15 9.04
C PHE A 75 -2.09 6.29 7.79
N ASP A 76 -3.13 5.84 7.09
CA ASP A 76 -3.01 5.16 5.81
C ASP A 76 -2.37 6.07 4.75
N PHE A 77 -2.73 7.36 4.67
CA PHE A 77 -2.03 8.29 3.76
C PHE A 77 -0.54 8.42 4.08
N VAL A 78 -0.15 8.43 5.35
CA VAL A 78 1.26 8.44 5.76
C VAL A 78 1.94 7.11 5.41
N PHE A 79 1.23 6.00 5.62
CA PHE A 79 1.67 4.65 5.27
C PHE A 79 1.95 4.53 3.78
N MET A 80 1.09 5.06 2.90
CA MET A 80 1.29 5.07 1.44
C MET A 80 2.60 5.75 1.03
N VAL A 81 2.95 6.87 1.68
CA VAL A 81 4.21 7.59 1.46
C VAL A 81 5.41 6.76 1.92
N GLY A 82 5.23 5.91 2.92
CA GLY A 82 6.23 4.91 3.33
C GLY A 82 6.33 3.73 2.35
N VAL A 83 5.22 3.25 1.81
CA VAL A 83 5.19 2.02 0.99
C VAL A 83 5.63 2.30 -0.45
N TYR A 84 4.91 3.13 -1.21
CA TYR A 84 5.11 3.20 -2.66
C TYR A 84 6.46 3.82 -3.06
N PRO A 85 6.87 4.97 -2.50
CA PRO A 85 8.22 5.48 -2.70
C PRO A 85 9.31 4.53 -2.20
N GLY A 86 9.04 3.76 -1.14
CA GLY A 86 9.92 2.71 -0.62
C GLY A 86 10.14 1.58 -1.64
N ILE A 87 9.07 1.02 -2.20
CA ILE A 87 9.14 -0.02 -3.24
C ILE A 87 9.81 0.53 -4.50
N LEU A 88 9.50 1.77 -4.90
CA LEU A 88 10.16 2.45 -6.01
C LEU A 88 11.67 2.52 -5.77
N ALA A 89 12.10 3.02 -4.60
CA ALA A 89 13.51 3.12 -4.24
C ALA A 89 14.21 1.74 -4.26
N LEU A 90 13.54 0.70 -3.75
CA LEU A 90 14.03 -0.67 -3.75
C LEU A 90 14.27 -1.20 -5.18
N ASN A 91 13.33 -0.97 -6.10
CA ASN A 91 13.48 -1.32 -7.51
C ASN A 91 14.62 -0.56 -8.20
N ARG A 92 14.80 0.73 -7.87
CA ARG A 92 15.92 1.53 -8.39
C ARG A 92 17.27 1.02 -7.86
N MET A 93 17.34 0.64 -6.59
CA MET A 93 18.53 0.01 -5.99
C MET A 93 18.86 -1.33 -6.68
N ALA A 94 17.85 -2.16 -6.95
CA ALA A 94 18.00 -3.41 -7.69
C ALA A 94 18.53 -3.18 -9.12
N GLY A 95 17.98 -2.17 -9.81
CA GLY A 95 18.39 -1.80 -11.16
C GLY A 95 19.84 -1.29 -11.25
N ILE A 96 20.34 -0.60 -10.21
CA ILE A 96 21.74 -0.15 -10.15
C ILE A 96 22.70 -1.33 -9.98
N LYS A 97 22.31 -2.39 -9.24
CA LYS A 97 23.12 -3.60 -9.06
C LYS A 97 23.14 -4.51 -10.30
N THR A 98 22.25 -4.28 -11.26
CA THR A 98 22.08 -5.13 -12.43
C THR A 98 22.85 -4.59 -13.64
N ARG A 99 23.61 -5.46 -14.32
CA ARG A 99 24.33 -5.12 -15.57
C ARG A 99 23.48 -5.28 -16.85
N ASN A 100 22.44 -6.11 -16.80
CA ASN A 100 21.58 -6.37 -17.96
C ASN A 100 20.61 -5.19 -18.20
N ALA A 101 20.69 -4.58 -19.38
CA ALA A 101 19.88 -3.42 -19.77
C ALA A 101 18.38 -3.72 -19.79
N LYS A 102 17.96 -4.93 -20.23
CA LYS A 102 16.54 -5.32 -20.27
C LYS A 102 15.96 -5.40 -18.86
N ILE A 103 16.68 -6.04 -17.94
CA ILE A 103 16.26 -6.16 -16.53
C ILE A 103 16.21 -4.78 -15.86
N LYS A 104 17.19 -3.92 -16.13
CA LYS A 104 17.20 -2.55 -15.62
C LYS A 104 16.01 -1.72 -16.13
N SER A 105 15.64 -1.88 -17.41
CA SER A 105 14.47 -1.23 -17.99
C SER A 105 13.17 -1.74 -17.34
N MET A 106 13.03 -3.07 -17.20
CA MET A 106 11.89 -3.68 -16.52
C MET A 106 11.74 -3.17 -15.08
N LEU A 107 12.81 -3.18 -14.28
CA LEU A 107 12.80 -2.65 -12.91
C LEU A 107 12.46 -1.16 -12.86
N HIS A 108 12.86 -0.38 -13.87
CA HIS A 108 12.45 1.02 -13.97
C HIS A 108 10.95 1.16 -14.23
N ILE A 109 10.40 0.40 -15.17
CA ILE A 109 8.96 0.41 -15.47
C ILE A 109 8.17 0.02 -14.22
N VAL A 110 8.54 -1.09 -13.57
CA VAL A 110 7.90 -1.56 -12.34
C VAL A 110 8.01 -0.53 -11.21
N SER A 111 9.13 0.20 -11.11
CA SER A 111 9.27 1.30 -10.15
C SER A 111 8.32 2.46 -10.41
N LEU A 112 8.05 2.79 -11.69
CA LEU A 112 7.12 3.87 -12.05
C LEU A 112 5.66 3.44 -11.87
N LEU A 113 5.34 2.16 -12.08
CA LEU A 113 4.01 1.62 -11.79
C LEU A 113 3.63 1.78 -10.31
N GLN A 114 4.59 1.90 -9.38
CA GLN A 114 4.29 2.20 -7.98
C GLN A 114 3.57 3.56 -7.81
N LEU A 115 3.80 4.52 -8.70
CA LEU A 115 3.06 5.79 -8.69
C LEU A 115 1.59 5.59 -9.09
N VAL A 116 1.32 4.66 -10.00
CA VAL A 116 -0.04 4.28 -10.39
C VAL A 116 -0.74 3.57 -9.24
N ALA A 117 -0.05 2.61 -8.60
CA ALA A 117 -0.58 1.93 -7.42
C ALA A 117 -0.86 2.91 -6.28
N TRP A 118 0.00 3.90 -6.07
CA TRP A 118 -0.22 4.97 -5.10
C TRP A 118 -1.45 5.81 -5.43
N ALA A 119 -1.65 6.19 -6.69
CA ALA A 119 -2.84 6.92 -7.11
C ALA A 119 -4.12 6.08 -6.88
N CYS A 120 -4.08 4.78 -7.17
CA CYS A 120 -5.17 3.86 -6.86
C CYS A 120 -5.49 3.82 -5.35
N ASP A 121 -4.46 3.78 -4.50
CA ASP A 121 -4.61 3.75 -3.04
C ASP A 121 -5.21 5.06 -2.49
N ILE A 122 -4.79 6.21 -3.04
CA ILE A 122 -5.40 7.50 -2.69
C ILE A 122 -6.88 7.53 -3.07
N ILE A 123 -7.23 7.07 -4.28
CA ILE A 123 -8.63 7.05 -4.75
C ILE A 123 -9.48 6.16 -3.83
N GLU A 124 -8.96 5.00 -3.47
CA GLU A 124 -9.59 4.03 -2.57
C GLU A 124 -9.87 4.64 -1.19
N ASN A 125 -8.86 5.25 -0.54
CA ASN A 125 -9.05 5.95 0.73
C ASN A 125 -10.05 7.12 0.66
N LEU A 126 -10.11 7.83 -0.48
CA LEU A 126 -11.11 8.88 -0.68
C LEU A 126 -12.54 8.31 -0.77
N TYR A 127 -12.71 7.13 -1.36
CA TYR A 127 -14.00 6.42 -1.33
C TYR A 127 -14.38 6.01 0.09
N LEU A 128 -13.44 5.44 0.86
CA LEU A 128 -13.67 5.07 2.26
C LEU A 128 -14.07 6.28 3.11
N LEU A 129 -13.35 7.41 3.00
CA LEU A 129 -13.70 8.65 3.71
C LEU A 129 -15.12 9.12 3.35
N LYS A 130 -15.47 9.09 2.06
CA LYS A 130 -16.81 9.45 1.59
C LYS A 130 -17.89 8.52 2.16
N TRP A 131 -17.62 7.21 2.22
CA TRP A 131 -18.57 6.24 2.76
C TRP A 131 -18.73 6.34 4.28
N ILE A 132 -17.65 6.68 4.99
CA ILE A 132 -17.71 6.97 6.42
C ILE A 132 -18.63 8.16 6.67
N ASP A 133 -18.51 9.22 5.86
CA ASP A 133 -19.31 10.43 6.01
C ASP A 133 -20.77 10.19 5.61
N ASN A 134 -20.99 9.50 4.49
CA ASN A 134 -22.31 9.18 3.99
C ASN A 134 -22.37 7.75 3.40
N PRO A 135 -22.76 6.76 4.22
CA PRO A 135 -22.85 5.35 3.81
C PRO A 135 -23.83 5.11 2.66
N THR A 136 -24.82 5.98 2.43
CA THR A 136 -25.78 5.83 1.32
C THR A 136 -25.14 5.99 -0.05
N THR A 137 -23.94 6.59 -0.11
CA THR A 137 -23.20 6.82 -1.36
C THR A 137 -22.38 5.62 -1.82
N ILE A 138 -22.42 4.49 -1.10
CA ILE A 138 -21.73 3.26 -1.49
C ILE A 138 -22.29 2.79 -2.84
N ASN A 139 -21.48 2.92 -3.88
CA ASN A 139 -21.81 2.58 -5.25
C ASN A 139 -20.59 1.98 -5.96
N ASN A 140 -20.86 1.28 -7.06
CA ASN A 140 -19.84 0.73 -7.96
C ASN A 140 -18.70 -0.05 -7.27
N LEU A 141 -19.06 -0.97 -6.36
CA LEU A 141 -18.09 -1.83 -5.65
C LEU A 141 -17.20 -2.66 -6.58
N THR A 142 -17.69 -3.02 -7.76
CA THR A 142 -16.88 -3.71 -8.78
C THR A 142 -15.67 -2.87 -9.19
N PHE A 143 -15.87 -1.58 -9.44
CA PHE A 143 -14.77 -0.67 -9.78
C PHE A 143 -13.84 -0.44 -8.58
N TYR A 144 -14.41 -0.29 -7.38
CA TYR A 144 -13.64 -0.17 -6.15
C TYR A 144 -12.73 -1.39 -5.91
N HIS A 145 -13.27 -2.61 -5.95
CA HIS A 145 -12.48 -3.84 -5.79
C HIS A 145 -11.45 -4.01 -6.91
N PHE A 146 -11.76 -3.58 -8.14
CA PHE A 146 -10.77 -3.57 -9.22
C PHE A 146 -9.58 -2.65 -8.89
N ILE A 147 -9.83 -1.44 -8.38
CA ILE A 147 -8.78 -0.52 -7.92
C ILE A 147 -7.94 -1.17 -6.81
N VAL A 148 -8.61 -1.78 -5.82
CA VAL A 148 -7.94 -2.46 -4.69
C VAL A 148 -7.05 -3.60 -5.19
N ILE A 149 -7.56 -4.48 -6.05
CA ILE A 149 -6.78 -5.59 -6.62
C ILE A 149 -5.61 -5.07 -7.45
N ALA A 150 -5.84 -4.03 -8.27
CA ALA A 150 -4.80 -3.43 -9.10
C ALA A 150 -3.65 -2.84 -8.26
N LYS A 151 -3.94 -2.09 -7.19
CA LYS A 151 -2.91 -1.53 -6.29
C LYS A 151 -2.06 -2.65 -5.67
N TRP A 152 -2.70 -3.71 -5.18
CA TRP A 152 -2.02 -4.84 -4.55
C TRP A 152 -1.16 -5.62 -5.54
N ALA A 153 -1.68 -5.92 -6.74
CA ALA A 153 -0.94 -6.63 -7.78
C ALA A 153 0.34 -5.88 -8.18
N ILE A 154 0.25 -4.56 -8.36
CA ILE A 154 1.39 -3.72 -8.73
C ILE A 154 2.41 -3.61 -7.58
N ALA A 155 1.95 -3.41 -6.34
CA ALA A 155 2.82 -3.32 -5.18
C ALA A 155 3.60 -4.62 -4.95
N LEU A 156 2.91 -5.76 -4.98
CA LEU A 156 3.53 -7.08 -4.81
C LEU A 156 4.51 -7.40 -5.94
N ALA A 157 4.16 -7.10 -7.20
CA ALA A 157 5.08 -7.24 -8.32
C ALA A 157 6.37 -6.42 -8.12
N GLY A 158 6.24 -5.20 -7.61
CA GLY A 158 7.37 -4.32 -7.27
C GLY A 158 8.27 -4.89 -6.18
N ILE A 159 7.70 -5.41 -5.11
CA ILE A 159 8.48 -6.03 -4.02
C ILE A 159 9.18 -7.29 -4.52
N CYS A 160 8.44 -8.21 -5.15
CA CYS A 160 8.98 -9.49 -5.61
C CYS A 160 10.14 -9.29 -6.61
N THR A 161 9.95 -8.43 -7.60
CA THR A 161 11.01 -8.16 -8.60
C THR A 161 12.23 -7.53 -7.94
N ALA A 162 12.07 -6.55 -7.05
CA ALA A 162 13.20 -5.92 -6.39
C ALA A 162 13.99 -6.90 -5.51
N LEU A 163 13.31 -7.73 -4.71
CA LEU A 163 13.95 -8.72 -3.84
C LEU A 163 14.72 -9.78 -4.66
N LEU A 164 14.11 -10.30 -5.74
CA LEU A 164 14.75 -11.28 -6.62
C LEU A 164 16.08 -10.78 -7.18
N PHE A 165 16.17 -9.51 -7.55
CA PHE A 165 17.38 -8.93 -8.15
C PHE A 165 18.36 -8.32 -7.12
N ILE A 166 17.91 -7.96 -5.92
CA ILE A 166 18.80 -7.52 -4.83
C ILE A 166 19.55 -8.69 -4.20
N PHE A 167 18.86 -9.82 -3.98
CA PHE A 167 19.40 -10.99 -3.31
C PHE A 167 20.00 -12.04 -4.26
N ARG A 168 19.98 -11.77 -5.57
CA ARG A 168 20.61 -12.65 -6.56
C ARG A 168 22.11 -12.78 -6.28
N LYS A 169 22.57 -13.97 -5.85
CA LYS A 169 23.99 -14.29 -5.71
C LYS A 169 24.70 -14.10 -7.06
N LYS A 170 25.92 -13.52 -7.03
CA LYS A 170 26.75 -13.21 -8.21
C LYS A 170 27.03 -14.39 -9.16
N GLY A 171 26.77 -15.65 -8.77
CA GLY A 171 27.14 -16.86 -9.52
C GLY A 171 26.10 -17.48 -10.47
N ALA A 172 24.85 -16.99 -10.53
CA ALA A 172 23.77 -17.71 -11.23
C ALA A 172 23.62 -17.43 -12.74
N LEU A 173 24.50 -16.66 -13.38
CA LEU A 173 24.47 -16.43 -14.85
C LEU A 173 25.88 -16.40 -15.47
N LEU A 174 26.69 -17.43 -15.18
CA LEU A 174 27.79 -17.81 -16.08
C LEU A 174 27.38 -18.90 -17.08
N LYS A 175 26.08 -19.19 -17.21
CA LYS A 175 25.51 -20.07 -18.24
C LYS A 175 24.14 -19.54 -18.68
N SER A 176 24.12 -18.53 -19.55
CA SER A 176 23.12 -18.38 -20.61
C SER A 176 23.62 -17.38 -21.64
#